data_AF-A0A059G2P2-F1
#
_entry.id   AF-A0A059G2P2-F1
#
_cell.length_a   1.000
_cell.length_b   1.000
_cell.length_c   1.000
_cell.angle_alpha   90.00
_cell.angle_beta   90.00
_cell.angle_gamma   90.00
#
_symmetry.space_group_name_H-M   'P 1'
#
loop_
_entity.id
_entity.type
_entity.pdbx_description
1 polymer ?
#
loop_
_entity_poly.entity_id
_entity_poly.type
_entity_poly.pdbx_seq_one_letter_code
_entity_poly.pdbx_strand_id
1 'polypeptide(L)'
;MAVHREARCQPSGLNEAWSLDFVHDQLSCSAKIRLLTVIDIYSRECLAIEVGSRLRGEDVARVLNRLVYLRGAPKALFADNVLRTERDQTSRQKAFYPQNVSAA
;
A
#
# COMPACT_ATOMS: atom_id res chain seq x y z
N MET A 1 13.21 -21.23 0.40
CA MET A 1 12.13 -21.39 -0.59
C MET A 1 11.66 -20.01 -1.02
N ALA A 2 12.02 -19.58 -2.23
CA ALA A 2 11.50 -18.33 -2.77
C ALA A 2 10.00 -18.54 -3.06
N VAL A 3 9.14 -17.87 -2.31
CA VAL A 3 7.70 -17.87 -2.58
C VAL A 3 7.53 -17.24 -3.95
N HIS A 4 7.06 -18.04 -4.90
CA HIS A 4 6.67 -17.59 -6.22
C HIS A 4 5.60 -16.51 -6.01
N ARG A 5 5.94 -15.24 -6.27
CA ARG A 5 4.94 -14.15 -6.28
C ARG A 5 3.92 -14.55 -7.34
N GLU A 6 2.71 -14.91 -6.91
CA GLU A 6 1.57 -15.10 -7.79
C GLU A 6 1.51 -13.89 -8.73
N ALA A 7 1.33 -14.15 -10.03
CA ALA A 7 1.42 -13.14 -11.07
C ALA A 7 0.60 -11.91 -10.66
N ARG A 8 1.29 -10.83 -10.30
CA ARG A 8 0.67 -9.52 -10.10
C ARG A 8 -0.17 -9.28 -11.35
N CYS A 9 -1.46 -9.06 -11.18
CA CYS A 9 -2.36 -8.60 -12.23
C CYS A 9 -1.58 -7.62 -13.11
N GLN A 10 -1.46 -7.88 -14.40
CA GLN A 10 -0.78 -6.97 -15.31
C GLN A 10 -1.75 -5.83 -15.60
N PRO A 11 -1.55 -4.62 -15.03
CA PRO A 11 -2.41 -3.51 -15.35
C PRO A 11 -2.25 -3.18 -16.83
N SER A 12 -3.36 -2.87 -17.48
CA SER A 12 -3.43 -2.48 -18.88
C SER A 12 -3.35 -0.97 -19.08
N GLY A 13 -3.51 -0.19 -18.01
CA GLY A 13 -3.45 1.27 -18.03
C GLY A 13 -3.08 1.93 -16.71
N LEU A 14 -2.93 3.25 -16.77
CA LEU A 14 -2.60 4.12 -15.65
C LEU A 14 -3.65 4.04 -14.55
N ASN A 15 -3.19 4.07 -13.29
CA ASN A 15 -4.03 4.07 -12.09
C ASN A 15 -4.94 2.83 -11.94
N GLU A 16 -4.73 1.76 -12.69
CA GLU A 16 -5.53 0.54 -12.54
C GLU A 16 -5.12 -0.31 -11.33
N ALA A 17 -3.83 -0.30 -11.00
CA ALA A 17 -3.31 -1.11 -9.91
C ALA A 17 -2.24 -0.37 -9.12
N TRP A 18 -2.45 -0.21 -7.82
CA TRP A 18 -1.49 0.43 -6.93
C TRP A 18 -0.81 -0.59 -6.04
N SER A 19 0.50 -0.41 -5.83
CA SER A 19 1.30 -1.16 -4.87
C SER A 19 1.60 -0.27 -3.67
N LEU A 20 1.39 -0.80 -2.47
CA LEU A 20 1.67 -0.19 -1.19
C LEU A 20 2.80 -0.96 -0.53
N ASP A 21 3.77 -0.22 0.01
CA ASP A 21 4.90 -0.80 0.75
C ASP A 21 5.26 0.05 1.95
N PHE A 22 5.72 -0.60 3.03
CA PHE A 22 6.20 0.04 4.25
C PHE A 22 7.70 -0.09 4.37
N VAL A 23 8.40 1.03 4.34
CA VAL A 23 9.83 1.09 4.64
C VAL A 23 10.00 1.49 6.10
N HIS A 24 10.78 0.72 6.84
CA HIS A 24 11.15 1.04 8.22
C HIS A 24 12.64 1.35 8.27
N ASP A 25 13.00 2.46 8.90
CA ASP A 25 14.39 2.86 9.10
C ASP A 25 14.62 3.39 10.52
N GLN A 26 15.87 3.37 10.96
CA GLN A 26 16.29 3.90 12.25
C GLN A 26 17.40 4.91 12.06
N LEU A 27 17.14 6.14 12.47
CA LEU A 27 18.10 7.23 12.42
C LEU A 27 19.25 6.98 13.41
N SER A 28 20.40 7.61 13.16
CA SER A 28 21.57 7.56 14.04
C SER A 28 21.29 8.04 15.47
N CYS A 29 20.26 8.87 15.66
CA CYS A 29 19.75 9.30 16.96
C CYS A 29 18.77 8.31 17.63
N SER A 30 18.75 7.04 17.19
CA SER A 30 17.83 5.98 17.63
C SER A 30 16.34 6.20 17.35
N ALA A 31 15.96 7.32 16.72
CA ALA A 31 14.59 7.57 16.31
C ALA A 31 14.18 6.63 15.17
N LYS A 32 13.02 5.98 15.31
CA LYS A 32 12.45 5.10 14.28
C LYS A 32 11.57 5.90 13.35
N ILE A 33 11.74 5.71 12.05
CA ILE A 33 10.89 6.29 11.01
C ILE A 33 10.25 5.16 10.20
N ARG A 34 9.02 5.41 9.78
CA ARG A 34 8.26 4.54 8.89
C ARG A 34 7.80 5.38 7.71
N LEU A 35 7.90 4.81 6.52
CA LEU A 35 7.45 5.42 5.29
C LEU A 35 6.42 4.48 4.66
N LEU A 36 5.26 5.00 4.31
CA LEU A 36 4.31 4.34 3.41
C LEU A 36 4.58 4.87 2.01
N THR A 37 4.87 3.99 1.08
CA THR A 37 4.99 4.33 -0.34
C THR A 37 3.82 3.75 -1.11
N VAL A 38 3.24 4.55 -2.00
CA VAL A 38 2.19 4.13 -2.93
C VAL A 38 2.70 4.34 -4.35
N ILE A 39 2.69 3.29 -5.16
CA ILE A 39 3.28 3.27 -6.50
C ILE A 39 2.24 2.72 -7.49
N ASP A 40 2.06 3.37 -8.63
CA ASP A 40 1.28 2.81 -9.73
C ASP A 40 2.08 1.69 -10.42
N ILE A 41 1.50 0.51 -10.54
CA ILE A 41 2.21 -0.66 -11.09
C ILE A 41 2.46 -0.49 -12.59
N TYR A 42 1.56 0.18 -13.31
CA TYR A 42 1.68 0.39 -14.75
C TYR A 42 2.78 1.39 -15.10
N SER A 43 2.65 2.64 -14.62
CA SER A 43 3.62 3.70 -14.93
C SER A 43 4.92 3.60 -14.12
N ARG A 44 4.92 2.86 -13.01
CA ARG A 44 5.98 2.87 -11.99
C ARG A 44 6.15 4.25 -11.33
N GLU A 45 5.17 5.15 -11.45
CA GLU A 45 5.14 6.45 -10.79
C GLU A 45 4.89 6.28 -9.28
N CYS A 46 5.63 7.03 -8.46
CA CYS A 46 5.33 7.14 -7.03
C CYS A 46 4.19 8.15 -6.82
N LEU A 47 3.04 7.66 -6.37
CA LEU A 47 1.84 8.46 -6.18
C LEU A 47 1.84 9.21 -4.85
N ALA A 48 2.39 8.58 -3.80
CA ALA A 48 2.51 9.19 -2.48
C ALA A 48 3.64 8.55 -1.67
N ILE A 49 4.26 9.37 -0.82
CA ILE A 49 5.16 8.94 0.27
C ILE A 49 4.69 9.64 1.53
N GLU A 50 4.25 8.87 2.52
CA GLU A 50 3.87 9.38 3.83
C GLU A 50 4.91 8.95 4.86
N VAL A 51 5.45 9.90 5.63
CA VAL A 51 6.52 9.65 6.61
C VAL A 51 6.00 9.91 8.01
N GLY A 52 6.21 8.96 8.92
CA GLY A 52 5.84 9.12 10.31
C GLY A 52 6.65 8.22 11.24
N SER A 53 6.79 8.62 12.50
CA SER A 53 7.43 7.78 13.53
C SER A 53 6.59 6.52 13.85
N ARG A 54 5.28 6.62 13.66
CA ARG A 54 4.29 5.54 13.69
C ARG A 54 3.26 5.80 12.60
N LEU A 55 3.09 4.85 11.68
CA LEU A 55 2.03 4.89 10.69
C LEU A 55 0.96 3.87 11.10
N ARG A 56 -0.28 4.34 11.29
CA ARG A 56 -1.44 3.51 11.61
C ARG A 56 -2.28 3.28 10.36
N GLY A 57 -3.23 2.33 10.44
CA GLY A 57 -4.19 2.09 9.35
C GLY A 57 -5.00 3.33 8.96
N GLU A 58 -5.25 4.23 9.92
CA GLU A 58 -5.90 5.53 9.69
C GLU A 58 -5.10 6.44 8.76
N ASP A 59 -3.77 6.47 8.91
CA ASP A 59 -2.89 7.28 8.06
C ASP A 59 -2.85 6.71 6.64
N VAL A 60 -2.83 5.38 6.51
CA VAL A 60 -2.94 4.69 5.21
C VAL A 60 -4.26 5.04 4.52
N ALA A 61 -5.37 4.95 5.25
CA ALA A 61 -6.69 5.28 4.72
C ALA A 61 -6.78 6.75 4.29
N ARG A 62 -6.19 7.68 5.05
CA ARG A 62 -6.13 9.10 4.69
C ARG A 62 -5.37 9.33 3.38
N VAL A 63 -4.20 8.69 3.23
CA VAL A 63 -3.39 8.79 2.01
C VAL A 63 -4.13 8.20 0.81
N LEU A 64 -4.72 7.01 0.97
CA LEU A 64 -5.47 6.35 -0.10
C LEU A 64 -6.70 7.17 -0.51
N ASN A 65 -7.48 7.68 0.45
CA ASN A 65 -8.65 8.52 0.14
C ASN A 65 -8.25 9.78 -0.63
N ARG A 66 -7.13 10.41 -0.27
CA ARG A 66 -6.59 11.56 -1.01
C ARG A 66 -6.21 11.17 -2.44
N LEU A 67 -5.55 10.02 -2.65
CA LEU A 67 -5.18 9.55 -3.98
C LEU A 67 -6.41 9.20 -4.83
N VAL A 68 -7.41 8.55 -4.24
CA VAL A 68 -8.68 8.23 -4.90
C VAL A 68 -9.40 9.51 -5.32
N TYR A 69 -9.42 10.54 -4.48
CA TYR A 69 -10.01 11.83 -4.82
C TYR A 69 -9.31 12.51 -6.02
N LEU A 70 -7.97 12.40 -6.11
CA LEU A 70 -7.19 13.07 -7.15
C LEU A 70 -7.14 12.30 -8.48
N ARG A 71 -7.14 10.96 -8.44
CA ARG A 71 -6.84 10.11 -9.61
C ARG A 71 -7.92 9.05 -9.91
N GLY A 72 -8.91 8.91 -9.05
CA GLY A 72 -9.90 7.84 -9.11
C GLY A 72 -9.45 6.58 -8.33
N ALA A 73 -10.41 5.69 -8.07
CA ALA A 73 -10.16 4.46 -7.34
C ALA A 73 -9.45 3.42 -8.23
N PRO A 74 -8.39 2.76 -7.75
CA PRO A 74 -7.74 1.69 -8.50
C PRO A 74 -8.65 0.47 -8.56
N LYS A 75 -8.46 -0.36 -9.59
CA LYS A 75 -9.12 -1.66 -9.71
C LYS A 75 -8.49 -2.70 -8.78
N ALA A 76 -7.20 -2.55 -8.49
CA ALA A 76 -6.47 -3.46 -7.61
C ALA A 76 -5.53 -2.70 -6.66
N LEU A 77 -5.45 -3.19 -5.42
CA LEU A 77 -4.53 -2.70 -4.40
C LEU A 77 -3.67 -3.86 -3.91
N PHE A 78 -2.36 -3.71 -4.03
CA PHE A 78 -1.38 -4.70 -3.57
C PHE A 78 -0.63 -4.13 -2.37
N ALA A 79 -0.85 -4.67 -1.18
CA ALA A 79 -0.01 -4.35 -0.02
C ALA A 79 1.01 -5.48 0.18
N ASP A 80 2.30 -5.17 0.18
CA ASP A 80 3.31 -6.17 0.53
C ASP A 80 3.42 -6.27 2.05
N ASN A 81 3.11 -7.45 2.59
CA ASN A 81 3.20 -7.73 4.02
C ASN A 81 4.60 -8.27 4.34
N VAL A 82 5.63 -7.43 4.31
CA VAL A 82 7.00 -7.83 4.74
C VAL A 82 7.37 -7.25 6.11
N LEU A 83 6.43 -6.61 6.82
CA LEU A 83 6.62 -6.32 8.25
C LEU A 83 6.47 -7.61 9.08
N ARG A 84 7.45 -8.51 8.97
CA ARG A 84 7.76 -9.50 9.99
C ARG A 84 8.16 -8.75 11.25
N THR A 85 7.22 -8.52 12.14
CA THR A 85 7.51 -8.46 13.57
C THR A 85 7.18 -9.84 14.12
N GLU A 86 8.13 -10.47 14.82
CA GLU A 86 7.90 -11.75 15.48
C GLU A 86 6.86 -11.54 16.60
N ARG A 87 5.57 -11.62 16.23
CA ARG A 87 4.43 -11.97 17.08
C ARG A 87 3.16 -11.99 16.21
N ASP A 88 2.41 -13.07 16.37
CA ASP A 88 1.16 -13.45 15.68
C ASP A 88 1.24 -13.99 14.25
N GLN A 89 1.44 -15.31 14.20
CA GLN A 89 0.89 -16.18 13.17
C GLN A 89 -0.62 -16.36 13.41
N THR A 90 -1.50 -15.50 12.87
CA THR A 90 -2.80 -16.00 12.38
C THR A 90 -3.50 -14.99 11.45
N SER A 91 -3.99 -15.50 10.32
CA SER A 91 -5.12 -14.99 9.53
C SER A 91 -4.88 -13.96 8.42
N ARG A 92 -4.83 -14.54 7.21
CA ARG A 92 -5.69 -14.22 6.04
C ARG A 92 -5.55 -12.86 5.36
N GLN A 93 -4.68 -12.89 4.36
CA GLN A 93 -4.96 -12.56 2.95
C GLN A 93 -6.44 -12.26 2.58
N LYS A 94 -6.62 -11.15 1.84
CA LYS A 94 -7.79 -10.62 1.11
C LYS A 94 -8.43 -9.37 1.73
N ALA A 95 -7.93 -8.20 1.33
CA ALA A 95 -8.73 -6.97 1.29
C ALA A 95 -9.14 -6.72 -0.17
N PHE A 96 -10.29 -7.27 -0.56
CA PHE A 96 -11.00 -6.89 -1.77
C PHE A 96 -11.82 -5.64 -1.44
N TYR A 97 -11.52 -4.50 -2.06
CA TYR A 97 -12.36 -3.32 -1.94
C TYR A 97 -13.59 -3.51 -2.84
N PRO A 98 -14.83 -3.55 -2.31
CA PRO A 98 -16.00 -3.61 -3.16
C PRO A 98 -16.12 -2.28 -3.94
N GLN A 99 -16.23 -2.38 -5.26
CA GLN A 99 -16.69 -1.28 -6.10
C GLN A 99 -18.14 -0.99 -5.75
N ASN A 100 -18.40 -0.11 -4.78
CA ASN A 100 -19.71 0.52 -4.56
C ASN A 100 -19.52 1.83 -3.80
N VAL A 101 -19.11 2.87 -4.53
CA VAL A 101 -19.49 4.25 -4.19
C VAL A 101 -20.19 4.78 -5.44
N SER A 102 -21.46 4.38 -5.55
CA SER A 102 -22.42 5.04 -6.42
C SER A 102 -22.75 6.40 -5.78
N ALA A 103 -22.70 7.42 -6.62
CA ALA A 103 -23.06 8.79 -6.32
C ALA A 103 -24.44 8.90 -5.65
N ALA A 104 -24.54 9.75 -4.65
CA ALA A 104 -25.74 10.50 -4.29
C ALA A 104 -25.30 11.82 -3.65
#